data_AF-A0A3C0CSP4-F1
#
_entry.id   AF-A0A3C0CSP4-F1
#
_cell.length_a   1.000
_cell.length_b   1.000
_cell.length_c   1.000
_cell.angle_alpha   90.00
_cell.angle_beta   90.00
_cell.angle_gamma   90.00
#
_symmetry.space_group_name_H-M   'P 1'
#
loop_
_entity.id
_entity.type
_entity.pdbx_description
1 polymer ?
#
loop_
_entity_poly.entity_id
_entity_poly.type
_entity_poly.pdbx_seq_one_letter_code
_entity_poly.pdbx_strand_id
1 'polypeptide(L)'
;MPVIGDLQALTKSRSIQTQVEIISSPDIIDEALDRLPQDLRDKGFRGTALGNMYEIKAGKDTDVITIDAMALDPHAAAAFADSIVTAYFSRDLESSNKATRQARIYLEEKMRLAER
;
A
#
# COMPACT_ATOMS: atom_id res chain seq x y z
N MET A 1 -7.60 28.77 -20.80
CA MET A 1 -8.20 27.43 -20.96
C MET A 1 -7.34 26.43 -20.20
N PRO A 2 -7.74 25.99 -19.00
CA PRO A 2 -7.08 24.88 -18.29
C PRO A 2 -7.83 23.61 -18.69
N VAL A 3 -7.24 22.68 -19.45
CA VAL A 3 -8.12 21.61 -19.98
C VAL A 3 -7.57 20.20 -20.09
N ILE A 4 -6.27 19.96 -20.14
CA ILE A 4 -5.79 18.56 -20.25
C ILE A 4 -4.67 18.26 -19.25
N GLY A 5 -3.64 19.13 -19.17
CA GLY A 5 -2.56 18.98 -18.19
C GLY A 5 -3.06 19.01 -16.74
N ASP A 6 -3.91 19.98 -16.40
CA ASP A 6 -4.47 20.12 -15.05
C ASP A 6 -5.39 18.96 -14.66
N LEU A 7 -6.13 18.40 -15.63
CA LEU A 7 -6.99 17.23 -15.37
C LEU A 7 -6.16 15.97 -15.14
N GLN A 8 -5.11 15.74 -15.93
CA GLN A 8 -4.21 14.60 -15.74
C GLN A 8 -3.44 14.69 -14.42
N ALA A 9 -2.94 15.88 -14.06
CA ALA A 9 -2.28 16.11 -12.77
C ALA A 9 -3.25 15.89 -11.59
N LEU A 10 -4.50 16.33 -11.71
CA LEU A 10 -5.52 16.14 -10.69
C LEU A 10 -5.91 14.65 -10.53
N THR A 11 -6.08 13.92 -11.62
CA THR A 11 -6.38 12.48 -11.58
C THR A 11 -5.23 11.68 -11.00
N LYS A 12 -3.98 11.98 -11.39
CA LYS A 12 -2.78 11.37 -10.80
C LYS A 12 -2.65 11.66 -9.32
N SER A 13 -2.80 12.93 -8.93
CA SER A 13 -2.74 13.36 -7.52
C SER A 13 -3.79 12.65 -6.67
N ARG A 14 -5.03 12.52 -7.15
CA ARG A 14 -6.06 11.70 -6.47
C ARG A 14 -5.66 10.24 -6.35
N SER A 15 -5.09 9.64 -7.40
CA SER A 15 -4.66 8.24 -7.37
C SER A 15 -3.54 7.99 -6.35
N ILE A 16 -2.55 8.88 -6.28
CA ILE A 16 -1.44 8.77 -5.32
C ILE A 16 -1.94 9.00 -3.90
N GLN A 17 -2.82 9.99 -3.68
CA GLN A 17 -3.42 10.21 -2.37
C GLN A 17 -4.18 8.97 -1.89
N THR A 18 -4.94 8.33 -2.78
CA THR A 18 -5.61 7.06 -2.48
C THR A 18 -4.62 5.94 -2.15
N GLN A 19 -3.48 5.84 -2.87
CA GLN A 19 -2.45 4.87 -2.53
C GLN A 19 -1.83 5.14 -1.15
N VAL A 20 -1.55 6.40 -0.81
CA VAL A 20 -1.06 6.79 0.53
C VAL A 20 -2.06 6.39 1.61
N GLU A 21 -3.36 6.61 1.40
CA GLU A 21 -4.41 6.20 2.34
C GLU A 21 -4.47 4.67 2.51
N ILE A 22 -4.31 3.91 1.42
CA ILE A 22 -4.28 2.43 1.46
C ILE A 22 -3.04 1.95 2.20
N ILE A 23 -1.85 2.48 1.88
CA ILE A 23 -0.59 2.08 2.53
C ILE A 23 -0.62 2.44 4.03
N SER A 24 -1.26 3.56 4.38
CA SER A 24 -1.43 4.00 5.78
C SER A 24 -2.55 3.27 6.53
N SER A 25 -3.25 2.33 5.89
CA SER A 25 -4.34 1.60 6.54
C SER A 25 -3.81 0.72 7.69
N PRO A 26 -4.53 0.64 8.82
CA PRO A 26 -4.09 -0.16 9.98
C PRO A 26 -3.74 -1.60 9.60
N ASP A 27 -4.53 -2.22 8.72
CA ASP A 27 -4.28 -3.60 8.31
C ASP A 27 -2.94 -3.79 7.58
N ILE A 28 -2.50 -2.82 6.77
CA ILE A 28 -1.19 -2.87 6.09
C ILE A 28 -0.07 -2.67 7.10
N ILE A 29 -0.23 -1.74 8.03
CA ILE A 29 0.78 -1.43 9.05
C ILE A 29 0.95 -2.61 10.03
N ASP A 30 -0.15 -3.22 10.46
CA ASP A 30 -0.13 -4.40 11.32
C ASP A 30 0.51 -5.60 10.61
N GLU A 31 0.16 -5.84 9.34
CA GLU A 31 0.78 -6.88 8.53
C GLU A 31 2.29 -6.63 8.34
N ALA A 32 2.69 -5.37 8.13
CA ALA A 32 4.09 -4.99 8.00
C ALA A 32 4.87 -5.24 9.30
N LEU A 33 4.27 -4.92 10.46
CA LEU A 33 4.85 -5.22 11.75
C LEU A 33 4.97 -6.74 11.96
N ASP A 34 3.95 -7.49 11.56
CA ASP A 34 3.90 -8.95 11.72
C ASP A 34 4.91 -9.71 10.87
N ARG A 35 5.29 -9.14 9.74
CA ARG A 35 6.36 -9.66 8.87
C ARG A 35 7.77 -9.44 9.42
N LEU A 36 7.95 -8.55 10.40
CA LEU A 36 9.27 -8.34 11.01
C LEU A 36 9.69 -9.54 11.86
N PRO A 37 10.96 -9.97 11.77
CA PRO A 37 11.55 -10.89 12.72
C PRO A 37 11.34 -10.42 14.15
N GLN A 38 11.06 -11.35 15.07
CA GLN A 38 10.77 -11.02 16.46
C GLN A 38 11.92 -10.24 17.12
N ASP A 39 13.18 -10.54 16.78
CA ASP A 39 14.33 -9.82 17.35
C ASP A 39 14.36 -8.34 16.94
N LEU A 40 14.08 -8.02 15.66
CA LEU A 40 14.02 -6.64 15.16
C LEU A 40 12.79 -5.91 15.70
N ARG A 41 11.66 -6.62 15.86
CA ARG A 41 10.46 -6.05 16.48
C ARG A 41 10.74 -5.62 17.92
N ASP A 42 11.39 -6.50 18.69
CA ASP A 42 11.75 -6.26 20.08
C ASP A 42 12.86 -5.21 20.24
N LYS A 43 13.81 -5.14 19.30
CA LYS A 43 14.87 -4.12 19.32
C LYS A 43 14.38 -2.76 18.88
N GLY A 44 13.45 -2.70 17.92
CA GLY A 44 12.98 -1.46 17.31
C GLY A 44 11.81 -0.79 18.01
N PHE A 45 10.83 -1.57 18.50
CA PHE A 45 9.49 -1.08 18.82
C PHE A 45 9.00 -1.41 20.24
N ARG A 46 9.82 -2.10 21.05
CA ARG A 46 9.42 -2.63 22.36
C ARG A 46 8.87 -1.54 23.27
N GLY A 47 7.61 -1.71 23.68
CA GLY A 47 6.92 -0.82 24.62
C GLY A 47 6.55 0.56 24.05
N THR A 48 6.70 0.80 22.75
CA THR A 48 6.41 2.09 22.13
C THR A 48 5.16 2.01 21.27
N ALA A 49 4.32 3.05 21.34
CA ALA A 49 3.16 3.16 20.47
C ALA A 49 3.61 3.53 19.05
N LEU A 50 3.18 2.74 18.06
CA LEU A 50 3.54 2.91 16.64
C LEU A 50 3.06 4.23 16.03
N GLY A 51 2.13 4.94 16.68
CA GLY A 51 1.44 6.10 16.09
C GLY A 51 2.34 7.23 15.60
N ASN A 52 3.55 7.39 16.14
CA ASN A 52 4.52 8.41 15.72
C ASN A 52 5.80 7.79 15.15
N MET A 53 5.80 6.48 14.87
CA MET A 53 6.99 5.74 14.44
C MET A 53 7.07 5.58 12.94
N TYR A 54 6.10 6.10 12.19
CA TYR A 54 6.13 6.12 10.74
C TYR A 54 5.36 7.31 10.20
N GLU A 55 5.69 7.70 8.99
CA GLU A 55 4.99 8.72 8.23
C GLU A 55 4.99 8.34 6.76
N ILE A 56 3.83 8.40 6.12
CA ILE A 56 3.66 8.06 4.70
C ILE A 56 3.10 9.28 3.99
N LYS A 57 3.82 9.77 2.98
CA LYS A 57 3.49 11.00 2.28
C LYS A 57 3.64 10.86 0.78
N ALA A 58 2.74 11.50 0.05
CA ALA A 58 2.92 11.75 -1.38
C ALA A 58 3.92 12.89 -1.57
N GLY A 59 4.92 12.69 -2.43
CA GLY A 59 5.78 13.76 -2.91
C GLY A 59 4.97 14.74 -3.75
N LYS A 60 5.05 16.03 -3.42
CA LYS A 60 4.26 17.07 -4.09
C LYS A 60 4.56 17.11 -5.59
N ASP A 61 3.53 17.06 -6.42
CA ASP A 61 3.63 17.11 -7.89
C ASP A 61 4.50 15.99 -8.50
N THR A 62 4.71 14.89 -7.77
CA THR A 62 5.49 13.72 -8.22
C THR A 62 4.71 12.43 -8.04
N ASP A 63 5.03 11.42 -8.85
CA ASP A 63 4.51 10.05 -8.71
C ASP A 63 5.29 9.26 -7.62
N VAL A 64 5.85 9.93 -6.61
CA VAL A 64 6.71 9.35 -5.56
C VAL A 64 5.97 9.32 -4.23
N ILE A 65 6.00 8.18 -3.55
CA ILE A 65 5.53 8.02 -2.16
C ILE A 65 6.75 7.85 -1.26
N THR A 66 6.84 8.65 -0.21
CA THR A 66 7.90 8.56 0.81
C THR A 66 7.34 7.87 2.04
N ILE A 67 8.09 6.89 2.55
CA ILE A 67 7.78 6.16 3.78
C ILE A 67 8.94 6.39 4.72
N ASP A 68 8.70 7.20 5.75
CA ASP A 68 9.65 7.44 6.83
C ASP A 68 9.30 6.49 7.98
N ALA A 69 10.29 5.80 8.52
CA ALA A 69 10.14 4.91 9.67
C ALA A 69 11.16 5.27 10.74
N MET A 70 10.72 5.24 11.99
CA MET A 70 11.52 5.52 13.17
C MET A 70 11.44 4.33 14.13
N ALA A 71 12.59 3.87 14.59
CA ALA A 71 12.70 2.81 15.58
C ALA A 71 13.93 3.05 16.45
N LEU A 72 13.99 2.38 17.60
CA LEU A 72 15.16 2.44 18.49
C LEU A 72 16.42 1.86 17.83
N ASP A 73 16.23 0.87 16.96
CA ASP A 73 17.28 0.26 16.15
C ASP A 73 17.13 0.69 14.68
N PRO A 74 18.18 1.21 14.03
CA PRO A 74 18.10 1.70 12.65
C PRO A 74 17.82 0.58 11.63
N HIS A 75 18.25 -0.65 11.91
CA HIS A 75 17.94 -1.80 11.04
C HIS A 75 16.47 -2.20 11.18
N ALA A 76 15.90 -2.11 12.37
CA ALA A 76 14.47 -2.32 12.57
C ALA A 76 13.62 -1.24 11.86
N ALA A 77 14.06 0.02 11.85
CA ALA A 77 13.39 1.09 11.09
C ALA A 77 13.39 0.82 9.59
N ALA A 78 14.56 0.49 9.02
CA ALA A 78 14.69 0.17 7.60
C ALA A 78 13.85 -1.06 7.22
N ALA A 79 13.95 -2.14 8.01
CA ALA A 79 13.17 -3.35 7.79
C ALA A 79 11.66 -3.09 7.88
N PHE A 80 11.23 -2.18 8.76
CA PHE A 80 9.82 -1.82 8.89
C PHE A 80 9.31 -1.07 7.65
N ALA A 81 10.06 -0.08 7.15
CA ALA A 81 9.73 0.61 5.91
C ALA A 81 9.62 -0.36 4.71
N ASP A 82 10.60 -1.26 4.56
CA ASP A 82 10.58 -2.29 3.51
C ASP A 82 9.38 -3.24 3.66
N SER A 83 9.03 -3.57 4.89
CA SER A 83 7.89 -4.43 5.19
C SER A 83 6.55 -3.78 4.84
N ILE A 84 6.39 -2.47 5.08
CA ILE A 84 5.21 -1.69 4.68
C ILE A 84 5.02 -1.76 3.17
N VAL A 85 6.10 -1.54 2.41
CA VAL A 85 6.08 -1.65 0.94
C VAL A 85 5.68 -3.05 0.49
N THR A 86 6.26 -4.08 1.12
CA THR A 86 6.02 -5.47 0.76
C THR A 86 4.57 -5.89 1.07
N ALA A 87 4.02 -5.47 2.20
CA ALA A 87 2.62 -5.72 2.58
C ALA A 87 1.65 -5.08 1.58
N TYR A 88 1.88 -3.81 1.22
CA TYR A 88 1.09 -3.11 0.20
C TYR A 88 1.08 -3.86 -1.14
N PHE A 89 2.25 -4.20 -1.69
CA PHE A 89 2.33 -4.92 -2.97
C PHE A 89 1.73 -6.32 -2.91
N SER A 90 1.90 -7.04 -1.79
CA SER A 90 1.29 -8.37 -1.63
C SER A 90 -0.23 -8.29 -1.73
N ARG A 91 -0.83 -7.28 -1.08
CA ARG A 91 -2.28 -7.09 -1.05
C ARG A 91 -2.83 -6.56 -2.37
N ASP A 92 -2.10 -5.65 -3.03
CA ASP A 92 -2.44 -5.17 -4.37
C ASP A 92 -2.42 -6.30 -5.40
N LEU A 93 -1.37 -7.12 -5.37
CA LEU A 93 -1.23 -8.30 -6.23
C LEU A 93 -2.35 -9.31 -5.97
N GLU A 94 -2.71 -9.57 -4.72
CA GLU A 94 -3.81 -10.47 -4.36
C GLU A 94 -5.16 -9.93 -4.84
N SER A 95 -5.40 -8.62 -4.68
CA SER A 95 -6.61 -7.94 -5.17
C SER A 95 -6.72 -8.01 -6.70
N SER A 96 -5.62 -7.74 -7.41
CA SER A 96 -5.54 -7.82 -8.87
C SER A 96 -5.80 -9.24 -9.40
N ASN A 97 -5.22 -10.24 -8.74
CA ASN A 97 -5.46 -11.65 -9.06
C ASN A 97 -6.93 -12.06 -8.82
N LYS A 98 -7.53 -11.59 -7.71
CA LYS A 98 -8.95 -11.82 -7.41
C LYS A 98 -9.86 -11.16 -8.44
N ALA A 99 -9.61 -9.91 -8.79
CA ALA A 99 -10.39 -9.18 -9.79
C ALA A 99 -10.35 -9.86 -11.16
N THR A 100 -9.16 -10.30 -11.59
CA THR A 100 -8.98 -11.02 -12.86
C THR A 100 -9.72 -12.35 -12.87
N ARG A 101 -9.68 -13.10 -11.75
CA ARG A 101 -10.43 -14.36 -11.59
C ARG A 101 -11.95 -14.13 -11.65
N GLN A 102 -12.44 -13.09 -10.98
CA GLN A 102 -13.87 -12.74 -10.98
C GLN A 102 -14.35 -12.30 -12.37
N ALA A 103 -13.57 -11.48 -13.09
CA ALA A 103 -13.88 -11.08 -14.45
C ALA A 103 -13.98 -12.29 -15.39
N ARG A 104 -13.07 -13.26 -15.24
CA ARG A 104 -13.11 -14.51 -16.01
C ARG A 104 -14.38 -15.31 -15.75
N ILE A 105 -14.73 -15.54 -14.48
CA ILE A 105 -15.96 -16.28 -14.09
C ILE A 105 -17.21 -15.60 -14.66
N TYR A 106 -17.28 -14.27 -14.56
CA TYR A 106 -18.41 -13.50 -15.08
C TYR A 106 -18.55 -13.62 -16.61
N LEU A 107 -17.44 -13.56 -17.34
CA LEU A 107 -17.44 -13.72 -18.80
C LEU A 107 -17.84 -15.14 -19.21
N GLU A 108 -17.34 -16.17 -18.51
CA GLU A 108 -17.72 -17.57 -18.72
C GLU A 108 -19.23 -17.77 -18.48
N GLU A 109 -19.80 -17.18 -17.42
CA GLU A 109 -21.24 -17.22 -17.13
C GLU A 109 -22.07 -16.52 -18.22
N LYS A 110 -21.61 -15.35 -18.70
CA LYS A 110 -22.28 -14.59 -19.76
C LYS A 110 -22.24 -15.30 -21.11
N MET A 111 -21.12 -15.91 -21.47
CA MET A 111 -20.99 -16.70 -22.71
C MET A 111 -21.92 -17.92 -22.67
N ARG A 112 -21.96 -18.63 -21.54
CA ARG A 112 -22.87 -19.78 -21.33
C ARG A 112 -24.35 -19.42 -21.43
N LEU A 113 -24.73 -18.21 -20.98
CA LEU A 113 -26.09 -17.69 -21.09
C LEU A 113 -26.42 -17.20 -22.52
N ALA A 114 -25.42 -16.81 -23.31
CA ALA A 114 -25.60 -16.38 -24.70
C ALA A 114 -25.67 -17.54 -25.70
N GLU A 115 -25.20 -18.73 -25.31
CA GLU A 115 -25.27 -19.98 -26.11
C GLU A 115 -26.56 -20.80 -25.85
N ARG A 116 -27.51 -20.28 -25.07
CA ARG A 116 -28.85 -20.86 -24.86
C ARG A 116 -29.91 -20.01 -25.54
#